data_AF-A0A3M4WF29-F1
#
_entry.id   AF-A0A3M4WF29-F1
#
_cell.length_a   1.000
_cell.length_b   1.000
_cell.length_c   1.000
_cell.angle_alpha   90.00
_cell.angle_beta   90.00
_cell.angle_gamma   90.00
#
_symmetry.space_group_name_H-M   'P 1'
#
loop_
_entity.id
_entity.type
_entity.pdbx_description
1 polymer ?
#
loop_
_entity_poly.entity_id
_entity_poly.type
_entity_poly.pdbx_seq_one_letter_code
_entity_poly.pdbx_strand_id
1 'polypeptide(L)' 'MTVAQIKSKFGELHFFYDGGDAYCRGAVDVASELSLKTCSYCGSLGRQVGTTWVSTLCFAHSSNTSLTSE' A
#
# COMPACT_ATOMS: atom_id res chain seq x y z
N MET A 1 -0.23 13.18 -17.63
CA MET A 1 -0.57 11.98 -16.85
C MET A 1 -1.90 12.26 -16.17
N THR A 2 -2.88 11.39 -16.33
CA THR A 2 -4.16 11.47 -15.64
C THR A 2 -4.37 10.19 -14.84
N VAL A 3 -4.60 10.30 -13.53
CA VAL A 3 -4.86 9.15 -12.67
C VAL A 3 -6.36 8.96 -12.57
N ALA A 4 -6.87 7.85 -13.12
CA ALA A 4 -8.29 7.54 -13.09
C ALA A 4 -8.69 6.90 -11.76
N GLN A 5 -7.83 6.07 -11.19
CA GLN A 5 -8.14 5.32 -9.97
C GLN A 5 -6.87 4.85 -9.27
N ILE A 6 -6.94 4.81 -7.94
CA ILE A 6 -5.91 4.21 -7.08
C ILE A 6 -6.59 3.13 -6.25
N LYS A 7 -6.05 1.92 -6.26
CA LYS A 7 -6.55 0.77 -5.50
C LYS A 7 -5.45 0.19 -4.64
N SER A 8 -5.79 -0.29 -3.45
CA SER A 8 -4.90 -1.11 -2.65
C SER A 8 -5.23 -2.59 -2.85
N LYS A 9 -4.22 -3.40 -3.18
CA LYS A 9 -4.36 -4.85 -3.33
C LYS A 9 -3.16 -5.51 -2.65
N PHE A 10 -3.43 -6.46 -1.76
CA PHE A 10 -2.41 -7.17 -0.99
C PHE A 10 -1.39 -6.27 -0.26
N GLY A 11 -1.82 -5.08 0.19
CA GLY A 11 -0.95 -4.09 0.84
C GLY A 11 -0.16 -3.19 -0.13
N GLU A 12 -0.26 -3.40 -1.44
CA GLU A 12 0.37 -2.58 -2.48
C GLU A 12 -0.62 -1.58 -3.09
N LEU A 13 -0.15 -0.37 -3.41
CA LEU A 13 -0.90 0.61 -4.19
C LEU A 13 -0.74 0.34 -5.69
N HIS A 14 -1.88 0.17 -6.36
CA HIS A 14 -2.01 0.07 -7.80
C HIS A 14 -2.62 1.34 -8.38
N PHE A 15 -1.87 2.01 -9.24
CA PHE A 15 -2.28 3.22 -9.93
C PHE A 15 -2.76 2.87 -11.34
N PHE A 16 -4.02 3.18 -11.63
CA PHE A 16 -4.57 3.13 -12.98
C PHE A 16 -4.51 4.55 -13.56
N TYR A 17 -3.53 4.77 -14.43
CA TYR A 17 -3.27 6.07 -15.04
C TYR A 17 -3.04 5.93 -16.54
N ASP A 18 -3.33 7.00 -17.26
CA ASP A 18 -3.09 7.12 -18.69
C ASP A 18 -2.09 8.25 -19.00
N GLY A 19 -1.23 8.01 -19.99
CA GLY A 19 -0.11 8.87 -20.35
C GLY A 19 0.96 8.99 -19.25
N GLY A 20 1.83 9.98 -19.37
CA GLY A 20 2.95 10.23 -18.46
C GLY A 20 4.31 9.97 -19.09
N ASP A 21 5.33 10.60 -18.53
CA ASP A 21 6.74 10.44 -18.94
C ASP A 21 7.43 9.35 -18.10
N ALA A 22 8.72 9.11 -18.38
CA ALA A 22 9.51 8.14 -17.63
C ALA A 22 9.64 8.50 -16.14
N TYR A 23 9.59 9.79 -15.80
CA TYR A 23 9.66 10.26 -14.42
C TYR A 23 8.38 9.89 -13.65
N CYS A 24 7.21 10.12 -14.25
CA CYS A 24 5.93 9.70 -13.70
C CYS A 24 5.88 8.18 -13.46
N ARG A 25 6.41 7.38 -14.39
CA ARG A 25 6.48 5.91 -14.23
C ARG A 25 7.35 5.54 -13.02
N GLY A 26 8.54 6.11 -12.92
CA GLY A 26 9.42 5.88 -11.77
C GLY A 26 8.81 6.33 -10.45
N ALA A 27 8.09 7.46 -10.43
CA ALA A 27 7.39 7.93 -9.25
C ALA A 27 6.27 6.98 -8.80
N VAL A 28 5.53 6.40 -9.75
CA VAL A 28 4.53 5.37 -9.47
C VAL A 28 5.18 4.11 -8.90
N ASP A 29 6.28 3.64 -9.50
CA ASP A 29 6.99 2.45 -9.03
C ASP A 29 7.51 2.63 -7.59
N VAL A 30 8.08 3.80 -7.30
CA VAL A 30 8.53 4.15 -5.93
C VAL A 30 7.34 4.20 -4.97
N ALA A 31 6.21 4.78 -5.36
CA ALA A 31 5.02 4.85 -4.52
C ALA A 31 4.42 3.47 -4.24
N SER A 32 4.38 2.61 -5.26
CA SER A 32 3.95 1.21 -5.12
C SER A 32 4.85 0.44 -4.18
N GLU A 33 6.18 0.53 -4.32
CA GLU A 33 7.09 -0.18 -3.41
C GLU A 33 7.05 0.39 -1.99
N LEU A 34 6.94 1.71 -1.85
CA LEU A 34 6.86 2.37 -0.54
C LEU A 34 5.58 1.97 0.21
N SER A 35 4.49 1.73 -0.49
CA SER A 35 3.23 1.30 0.12
C SER A 35 3.35 -0.05 0.85
N LEU A 36 4.25 -0.94 0.41
CA LEU A 36 4.53 -2.22 1.07
C LEU A 36 5.33 -2.08 2.38
N LYS A 37 5.91 -0.90 2.61
CA LYS A 37 6.78 -0.58 3.76
C LYS A 37 6.21 0.55 4.63
N THR A 38 5.02 1.05 4.30
CA THR A 38 4.40 2.21 4.95
C THR A 38 3.06 1.82 5.56
N CYS A 39 2.85 2.18 6.81
CA CYS A 39 1.60 1.94 7.50
C CYS A 39 0.46 2.74 6.86
N SER A 40 -0.60 2.04 6.46
CA SER A 40 -1.79 2.66 5.85
C SER A 40 -2.56 3.62 6.76
N TYR A 41 -2.38 3.53 8.08
CA TYR A 41 -3.08 4.38 9.05
C TYR A 41 -2.29 5.64 9.43
N CYS A 42 -0.97 5.52 9.63
CA CYS A 42 -0.16 6.61 10.21
C CYS A 42 1.07 7.01 9.39
N GLY A 43 1.37 6.32 8.28
CA GLY A 43 2.53 6.64 7.45
C GLY A 43 3.90 6.27 8.04
N SER A 44 3.94 5.65 9.23
CA SER A 44 5.19 5.13 9.82
C SER A 44 5.66 3.87 9.08
N LEU A 45 6.92 3.49 9.29
CA LEU A 45 7.45 2.23 8.76
C LEU A 45 6.59 1.04 9.20
N GLY A 46 6.09 0.31 8.21
CA GLY A 46 5.18 -0.81 8.37
C GLY A 46 5.67 -2.07 7.69
N ARG A 47 5.02 -3.18 8.02
CA ARG A 47 5.24 -4.48 7.39
C ARG A 47 3.90 -5.04 6.95
N GLN A 48 3.91 -5.85 5.90
CA GLN A 48 2.74 -6.62 5.50
C GLN A 48 2.32 -7.57 6.62
N VAL A 49 1.04 -7.54 6.97
CA VAL A 49 0.39 -8.35 7.98
C VAL A 49 -0.92 -8.91 7.43
N GLY A 50 -1.32 -10.08 7.92
CA GLY A 50 -2.48 -10.82 7.44
C GLY A 50 -2.15 -11.83 6.34
N THR A 51 -2.85 -12.96 6.34
CA THR A 51 -2.73 -14.04 5.34
C THR A 51 -3.82 -13.95 4.28
N THR A 52 -5.07 -13.73 4.69
CA THR A 52 -6.23 -13.59 3.77
C THR A 52 -6.46 -12.14 3.36
N TRP A 53 -6.37 -11.21 4.32
CA TRP A 53 -6.49 -9.76 4.09
C TRP A 53 -5.17 -9.08 4.38
N VAL A 54 -4.28 -9.05 3.37
CA VAL A 54 -2.93 -8.48 3.52
C VAL A 54 -3.03 -6.95 3.57
N SER A 55 -2.46 -6.37 4.62
CA SER A 55 -2.36 -4.92 4.82
C SER A 55 -0.96 -4.54 5.32
N THR A 56 -0.47 -3.36 4.97
CA THR A 56 0.82 -2.87 5.49
C THR A 56 0.59 -2.01 6.72
N LEU A 57 0.99 -2.50 7.90
CA LEU A 57 0.77 -1.84 9.19
C LEU A 57 2.08 -1.73 10.00
N CYS A 58 2.21 -0.66 10.78
CA CYS A 58 3.29 -0.56 11.76
C CYS A 58 2.98 -1.41 12.99
N PHE A 59 3.98 -1.66 13.83
CA PHE A 59 3.84 -2.49 15.03
C PHE A 59 2.67 -2.07 15.94
N ALA A 60 2.45 -0.76 16.09
CA ALA A 60 1.36 -0.21 16.89
C ALA A 60 -0.03 -0.51 16.33
N HIS A 61 -0.17 -0.63 15.00
CA HIS A 61 -1.45 -0.89 14.32
C HIS A 61 -1.63 -2.36 13.92
N SER A 62 -0.55 -3.13 13.79
CA SER A 62 -0.61 -4.57 13.47
C SER A 62 -1.13 -5.42 14.62
N SER A 63 -0.97 -4.96 15.87
CA SER A 63 -1.48 -5.65 17.06
C SER A 63 -3.00 -5.77 17.10
N ASN A 64 -3.70 -4.97 16.29
CA ASN A 64 -5.17 -4.94 16.25
C ASN A 64 -5.77 -5.89 15.20
N THR A 65 -4.93 -6.57 14.40
CA THR A 65 -5.38 -7.33 13.21
C THR A 65 -5.37 -8.85 13.39
N SER A 66 -5.01 -9.35 14.58
CA SER A 66 -4.86 -10.80 14.87
C SER A 66 -5.99 -11.41 15.72
N LEU A 67 -7.15 -10.77 15.86
CA LEU A 67 -8.26 -11.26 16.71
C LEU A 67 -9.65 -11.08 16.08
N THR A 68 -9.86 -11.53 14.85
CA THR A 68 -11.23 -11.82 14.37
C THR A 68 -11.24 -13.10 13.54
N SER A 69 -11.22 -14.22 14.24
CA SER A 69 -11.78 -15.48 13.75
C SER A 69 -12.61 -16.05 14.91
N GLU A 70 -13.80 -15.47 15.07
CA GLU A 70 -14.96 -16.17 15.65
C GLU A 70 -15.79 -16.73 14.49
#